data_AF-A0A5D0XJG7-F1
#
_entry.id   AF-A0A5D0XJG7-F1
#
_cell.length_a   1.000
_cell.length_b   1.000
_cell.length_c   1.000
_cell.angle_alpha   90.00
_cell.angle_beta   90.00
_cell.angle_gamma   90.00
#
_symmetry.space_group_name_H-M   'P 1'
#
loop_
_entity.id
_entity.type
_entity.pdbx_description
1 polymer ?
#
loop_
_entity_poly.entity_id
_entity_poly.type
_entity_poly.pdbx_seq_one_letter_code
_entity_poly.pdbx_strand_id
1 'polypeptide(L)'
;MPVSMRATRMKATQTTALVVCGVAFLGGYAVFSPPSSSGVREDRPSVSATPVPSSLGPKDQVGGEFYEGVPEVTWEPGTDADVEGIATEVMGLFARPGAPERRWYTDLLPYLSEDYAEAAGYIDPANVRISSIVSGPVLVREQNNPLTVSAQFSTDAGPWTVLLHRVGQDEPWLVEAIEPTTTSTESTIELTDP
;
A
#
# COMPACT_ATOMS: atom_id res chain seq x y z
N MET A 1 -49.59 -18.01 20.76
CA MET A 1 -49.07 -17.22 21.91
C MET A 1 -48.80 -18.21 23.04
N PRO A 2 -47.75 -18.08 23.88
CA PRO A 2 -46.92 -16.90 24.22
C PRO A 2 -45.71 -16.74 23.28
N VAL A 3 -45.08 -15.60 22.93
CA VAL A 3 -44.84 -14.26 23.52
C VAL A 3 -44.03 -14.25 24.82
N SER A 4 -42.71 -14.09 24.69
CA SER A 4 -41.78 -13.39 25.62
C SER A 4 -40.33 -13.73 25.25
N MET A 5 -39.32 -12.88 25.38
CA MET A 5 -39.22 -11.43 25.63
C MET A 5 -37.77 -11.05 25.31
N ARG A 6 -37.58 -9.75 25.04
CA ARG A 6 -36.36 -9.04 24.66
C ARG A 6 -35.14 -9.28 25.56
N ALA A 7 -33.95 -9.15 24.98
CA ALA A 7 -32.79 -8.59 25.66
C ALA A 7 -31.98 -7.69 24.72
N THR A 8 -32.41 -6.42 24.66
CA THR A 8 -31.56 -5.30 24.24
C THR A 8 -30.43 -5.16 25.27
N ARG A 9 -29.17 -5.12 24.83
CA ARG A 9 -28.10 -4.48 25.61
C ARG A 9 -27.50 -3.34 24.80
N MET A 10 -27.82 -2.15 25.28
CA MET A 10 -27.29 -0.86 24.89
C MET A 10 -25.95 -0.58 25.58
N LYS A 11 -25.12 0.20 24.88
CA LYS A 11 -24.14 1.20 25.35
C LYS A 11 -22.85 0.71 26.03
N ALA A 12 -21.72 1.10 25.42
CA ALA A 12 -20.69 1.86 26.12
C ALA A 12 -20.01 2.84 25.15
N THR A 13 -20.48 4.08 25.19
CA THR A 13 -19.77 5.27 24.70
C THR A 13 -18.56 5.46 25.60
N GLN A 14 -17.34 5.44 25.05
CA GLN A 14 -16.17 5.97 25.75
C GLN A 14 -15.67 7.23 25.06
N THR A 15 -16.20 8.34 25.56
CA THR A 15 -15.64 9.68 25.42
C THR A 15 -14.41 9.77 26.31
N THR A 16 -13.24 10.05 25.73
CA THR A 16 -12.10 10.58 26.50
C THR A 16 -11.64 11.86 25.83
N ALA A 17 -11.80 12.96 26.56
CA ALA A 17 -11.45 14.31 26.16
C ALA A 17 -10.01 14.66 26.59
N LEU A 18 -9.29 15.28 25.66
CA LEU A 18 -8.50 16.52 25.81
C LEU A 18 -7.47 16.65 26.96
N VAL A 19 -6.19 16.75 26.59
CA VAL A 19 -5.19 17.55 27.31
C VAL A 19 -4.55 18.53 26.33
N VAL A 20 -4.82 19.81 26.56
CA VAL A 20 -4.12 20.97 25.97
C VAL A 20 -2.80 21.16 26.72
N CYS A 21 -1.69 21.32 26.00
CA CYS A 21 -0.54 22.05 26.52
C CYS A 21 0.02 22.90 25.39
N GLY A 22 -0.32 24.19 25.42
CA GLY A 22 0.30 25.20 24.56
C GLY A 22 1.67 25.58 25.11
N VAL A 23 2.61 25.82 24.20
CA VAL A 23 3.81 26.62 24.52
C VAL A 23 3.97 27.63 23.38
N ALA A 24 3.69 28.88 23.69
CA ALA A 24 4.03 30.02 22.86
C ALA A 24 5.50 30.37 23.10
N PHE A 25 6.29 30.46 22.04
CA PHE A 25 7.55 31.21 22.06
C PHE A 25 7.53 32.27 20.95
N LEU A 26 7.35 33.50 21.40
CA LEU A 26 7.63 34.73 20.65
C LEU A 26 9.14 34.98 20.67
N GLY A 27 9.68 35.42 19.54
CA GLY A 27 10.74 36.42 19.53
C GLY A 27 12.08 36.01 18.91
N GLY A 28 12.53 36.84 17.97
CA GLY A 28 13.96 37.10 17.80
C GLY A 28 14.49 37.02 16.38
N TYR A 29 14.29 38.07 15.58
CA TYR A 29 15.17 38.36 14.44
C TYR A 29 16.52 38.85 14.97
N ALA A 30 17.63 38.26 14.51
CA ALA A 30 18.91 38.95 14.45
C ALA A 30 19.79 38.34 13.36
N VAL A 31 19.96 39.10 12.28
CA VAL A 31 21.01 38.95 11.27
C VAL A 31 22.33 39.40 11.89
N PHE A 32 23.39 38.59 11.90
CA PHE A 32 24.77 39.11 11.87
C PHE A 32 25.81 38.07 11.42
N SER A 33 26.74 38.58 10.60
CA SER A 33 27.77 37.91 9.79
C SER A 33 28.98 37.31 10.56
N PRO A 34 29.86 36.54 9.88
CA PRO A 34 30.91 35.72 10.50
C PRO A 34 32.22 36.49 10.72
N PRO A 35 33.17 35.90 11.47
CA PRO A 35 34.59 36.10 11.20
C PRO A 35 35.26 34.84 10.67
N SER A 36 35.95 34.97 9.53
CA SER A 36 37.00 34.05 9.11
C SER A 36 38.14 34.03 10.13
N SER A 37 38.63 32.85 10.49
CA SER A 37 40.00 32.70 10.97
C SER A 37 40.60 31.39 10.48
N SER A 38 41.73 31.54 9.81
CA SER A 38 42.57 30.52 9.19
C SER A 38 43.49 29.82 10.20
N GLY A 39 43.86 28.57 9.90
CA GLY A 39 44.97 27.82 10.49
C GLY A 39 44.50 26.83 11.56
N VAL A 40 44.93 25.57 11.62
CA VAL A 40 46.20 24.93 11.25
C VAL A 40 45.98 23.45 10.89
N ARG A 41 46.97 22.90 10.18
CA ARG A 41 47.17 21.55 9.64
C ARG A 41 47.44 20.47 10.73
N GLU A 42 47.53 19.21 10.27
CA GLU A 42 47.83 17.94 10.98
C GLU A 42 46.60 17.25 11.63
N ASP A 43 46.20 16.01 11.32
CA ASP A 43 46.90 14.85 10.78
C ASP A 43 45.89 13.95 10.02
N ARG A 44 46.17 13.64 8.74
CA ARG A 44 45.38 12.68 7.94
C ARG A 44 46.15 11.36 7.96
N PRO A 45 45.62 10.25 8.51
CA PRO A 45 46.19 8.95 8.22
C PRO A 45 46.00 8.67 6.72
N SER A 46 47.12 8.66 6.01
CA SER A 46 47.25 8.27 4.61
C SER A 46 47.04 6.75 4.52
N VAL A 47 45.86 6.32 4.08
CA VAL A 47 45.70 4.95 3.55
C VAL A 47 46.01 4.97 2.06
N SER A 48 47.18 4.45 1.71
CA SER A 48 47.66 4.25 0.36
C SER A 48 46.66 3.44 -0.47
N ALA A 49 46.14 4.03 -1.53
CA ALA A 49 45.50 3.28 -2.61
C ALA A 49 46.58 2.48 -3.35
N THR A 50 46.53 1.16 -3.23
CA THR A 50 47.31 0.26 -4.09
C THR A 50 46.36 -0.21 -5.20
N PRO A 51 46.66 -0.04 -6.50
CA PRO A 51 45.90 -0.72 -7.53
C PRO A 51 46.25 -2.21 -7.48
N VAL A 52 45.27 -3.06 -7.11
CA VAL A 52 45.42 -4.51 -7.20
C VAL A 52 45.33 -4.88 -8.68
N PRO A 53 46.36 -5.49 -9.30
CA PRO A 53 46.26 -5.99 -10.65
C PRO A 53 45.32 -7.20 -10.68
N SER A 54 44.26 -7.13 -11.49
CA SER A 54 43.41 -8.27 -11.83
C SER A 54 44.27 -9.38 -12.43
N SER A 55 44.50 -10.44 -11.64
CA SER A 55 45.15 -11.64 -12.13
C SER A 55 44.15 -12.44 -12.95
N LEU A 56 44.41 -12.54 -14.25
CA LEU A 56 43.83 -13.50 -15.17
C LEU A 56 44.11 -14.93 -14.65
N GLY A 57 43.07 -15.57 -14.11
CA GLY A 57 43.00 -17.01 -13.91
C GLY A 57 42.00 -17.63 -14.90
N PRO A 58 42.40 -18.59 -15.74
CA PRO A 58 41.49 -19.26 -16.66
C PRO A 58 40.88 -20.50 -16.00
N LYS A 59 39.54 -20.62 -15.94
CA LYS A 59 38.77 -21.87 -16.15
C LYS A 59 37.30 -21.54 -16.41
N ASP A 60 36.85 -22.07 -17.54
CA ASP A 60 35.49 -22.36 -17.98
C ASP A 60 34.50 -22.55 -16.83
N GLN A 61 33.40 -21.78 -16.76
CA GLN A 61 32.07 -22.26 -16.40
C GLN A 61 31.00 -21.35 -17.04
N VAL A 62 30.18 -21.99 -17.88
CA VAL A 62 28.99 -21.47 -18.54
C VAL A 62 28.02 -20.92 -17.51
N GLY A 63 27.37 -19.81 -17.86
CA GLY A 63 26.42 -19.07 -17.03
C GLY A 63 25.36 -19.95 -16.39
N GLY A 64 25.24 -19.79 -15.09
CA GLY A 64 24.20 -20.33 -14.24
C GLY A 64 24.28 -19.56 -12.94
N GLU A 65 23.83 -18.31 -12.95
CA GLU A 65 23.58 -17.55 -11.73
C GLU A 65 22.38 -18.20 -11.03
N PHE A 66 22.62 -19.33 -10.37
CA PHE A 66 21.68 -19.87 -9.40
C PHE A 66 21.72 -18.95 -8.19
N TYR A 67 20.69 -18.13 -8.04
CA TYR A 67 20.45 -17.35 -6.83
C TYR A 67 20.13 -18.33 -5.69
N GLU A 68 21.15 -18.96 -5.11
CA GLU A 68 21.02 -19.84 -3.95
C GLU A 68 20.63 -19.01 -2.72
N GLY A 69 19.50 -19.37 -2.08
CA GLY A 69 19.11 -18.83 -0.77
C GLY A 69 17.95 -17.83 -0.75
N VAL A 70 17.34 -17.49 -1.89
CA VAL A 70 16.05 -16.77 -1.89
C VAL A 70 14.95 -17.81 -1.67
N PRO A 71 14.14 -17.72 -0.58
CA PRO A 71 13.01 -18.61 -0.41
C PRO A 71 12.04 -18.44 -1.58
N GLU A 72 11.63 -19.56 -2.18
CA GLU A 72 10.61 -19.54 -3.23
C GLU A 72 9.27 -19.12 -2.62
N VAL A 73 8.64 -18.12 -3.24
CA VAL A 73 7.31 -17.66 -2.81
C VAL A 73 6.27 -18.61 -3.38
N THR A 74 5.41 -19.15 -2.53
CA THR A 74 4.36 -20.10 -2.89
C THR A 74 3.01 -19.60 -2.43
N TRP A 75 1.94 -20.04 -3.10
CA TRP A 75 0.58 -19.79 -2.66
C TRP A 75 0.15 -20.87 -1.66
N GLU A 76 0.22 -20.54 -0.38
CA GLU A 76 -0.02 -21.48 0.72
C GLU A 76 -1.52 -21.58 1.07
N PRO A 77 -1.96 -22.70 1.68
CA PRO A 77 -3.31 -22.78 2.22
C PRO A 77 -3.51 -21.70 3.30
N GLY A 78 -4.50 -20.83 3.08
CA GLY A 78 -4.80 -19.70 3.97
C GLY A 78 -4.54 -18.33 3.32
N THR A 79 -3.65 -18.26 2.32
CA THR A 79 -3.35 -17.00 1.62
C THR A 79 -4.60 -16.39 0.99
N ASP A 80 -5.54 -17.20 0.49
CA ASP A 80 -6.82 -16.70 -0.02
C ASP A 80 -7.59 -15.93 1.06
N ALA A 81 -7.74 -16.48 2.27
CA ALA A 81 -8.47 -15.82 3.35
C ALA A 81 -7.77 -14.54 3.85
N ASP A 82 -6.44 -14.54 3.89
CA ASP A 82 -5.66 -13.37 4.28
C ASP A 82 -5.83 -12.23 3.28
N VAL A 83 -5.72 -12.53 1.98
CA VAL A 83 -5.91 -11.57 0.89
C VAL A 83 -7.35 -11.06 0.87
N GLU A 84 -8.35 -11.94 1.01
CA GLU A 84 -9.76 -11.54 1.06
C GLU A 84 -10.02 -10.59 2.24
N GLY A 85 -9.43 -10.87 3.40
CA GLY A 85 -9.53 -10.02 4.58
C GLY A 85 -8.95 -8.62 4.36
N ILE A 86 -7.71 -8.55 3.85
CA ILE A 86 -7.04 -7.27 3.57
C ILE A 86 -7.80 -6.49 2.50
N ALA A 87 -8.17 -7.14 1.40
CA ALA A 87 -8.90 -6.50 0.31
C ALA A 87 -10.26 -5.96 0.78
N THR A 88 -10.98 -6.71 1.62
CA THR A 88 -12.28 -6.28 2.17
C THR A 88 -12.12 -5.08 3.10
N GLU A 89 -11.12 -5.11 3.98
CA GLU A 89 -10.84 -4.00 4.90
C GLU A 89 -10.50 -2.72 4.11
N VAL A 90 -9.58 -2.82 3.14
CA VAL A 90 -9.18 -1.69 2.31
C VAL A 90 -10.35 -1.15 1.49
N MET A 91 -11.14 -2.01 0.84
CA MET A 91 -12.32 -1.56 0.08
C MET A 91 -13.35 -0.89 1.00
N GLY A 92 -13.52 -1.39 2.23
CA GLY A 92 -14.38 -0.77 3.24
C GLY A 92 -13.89 0.60 3.69
N LEU A 93 -12.57 0.79 3.83
CA LEU A 93 -11.97 2.09 4.14
C LEU A 93 -12.06 3.06 2.96
N PHE A 94 -11.89 2.56 1.73
CA PHE A 94 -11.97 3.33 0.49
C PHE A 94 -13.40 3.83 0.23
N ALA A 95 -14.42 2.99 0.47
CA ALA A 95 -15.85 3.27 0.30
C ALA A 95 -16.46 4.23 1.35
N ARG A 96 -15.71 5.24 1.79
CA ARG A 96 -16.16 6.23 2.79
C ARG A 96 -16.12 7.67 2.24
N PRO A 97 -16.97 8.02 1.26
CA PRO A 97 -16.91 9.32 0.62
C PRO A 97 -17.23 10.51 1.55
N GLY A 98 -17.87 10.26 2.69
CA GLY A 98 -18.13 11.28 3.71
C GLY A 98 -17.05 11.43 4.77
N ALA A 99 -15.96 10.65 4.71
CA ALA A 99 -14.87 10.76 5.68
C ALA A 99 -14.00 11.99 5.40
N PRO A 100 -13.48 12.68 6.44
CA PRO A 100 -12.49 13.74 6.23
C PRO A 100 -11.24 13.19 5.53
N GLU A 101 -10.77 13.85 4.48
CA GLU A 101 -9.62 13.46 3.64
C GLU A 101 -8.43 12.94 4.45
N ARG A 102 -7.95 13.72 5.43
CA ARG A 102 -6.81 13.32 6.28
C ARG A 102 -7.06 12.01 7.02
N ARG A 103 -8.27 11.79 7.52
CA ARG A 103 -8.63 10.55 8.24
C ARG A 103 -8.75 9.39 7.26
N TRP A 104 -9.42 9.62 6.13
CA TRP A 104 -9.58 8.64 5.08
C TRP A 104 -8.22 8.10 4.61
N TYR A 105 -7.28 9.02 4.34
CA TYR A 105 -5.92 8.68 3.92
C TYR A 105 -5.11 7.99 5.03
N THR A 106 -5.14 8.52 6.26
CA THR A 106 -4.39 7.93 7.38
C THR A 106 -4.81 6.50 7.70
N ASP A 107 -6.10 6.19 7.58
CA ASP A 107 -6.61 4.84 7.82
C ASP A 107 -6.17 3.86 6.71
N LEU A 108 -6.00 4.34 5.47
CA LEU A 108 -5.59 3.53 4.32
C LEU A 108 -4.08 3.26 4.26
N LEU A 109 -3.27 4.25 4.66
CA LEU A 109 -1.80 4.24 4.59
C LEU A 109 -1.12 2.90 4.94
N PRO A 110 -1.51 2.18 6.01
CA PRO A 110 -0.85 0.92 6.40
C PRO A 110 -0.95 -0.20 5.37
N TYR A 111 -1.92 -0.11 4.45
CA TYR A 111 -2.22 -1.16 3.48
C TYR A 111 -1.75 -0.82 2.06
N LEU A 112 -1.27 0.40 1.82
CA LEU A 112 -0.91 0.84 0.46
C LEU A 112 0.58 0.60 0.20
N SER A 113 0.92 0.32 -1.06
CA SER A 113 2.31 0.45 -1.50
C SER A 113 2.76 1.91 -1.45
N GLU A 114 4.07 2.16 -1.42
CA GLU A 114 4.62 3.53 -1.39
C GLU A 114 4.12 4.36 -2.59
N ASP A 115 4.17 3.75 -3.78
CA ASP A 115 3.71 4.37 -5.03
C ASP A 115 2.21 4.69 -5.00
N TYR A 116 1.38 3.74 -4.53
CA TYR A 116 -0.06 3.97 -4.46
C TYR A 116 -0.46 4.91 -3.32
N ALA A 117 0.32 4.98 -2.23
CA ALA A 117 0.12 5.96 -1.17
C ALA A 117 0.30 7.39 -1.72
N GLU A 118 1.34 7.63 -2.53
CA GLU A 118 1.53 8.92 -3.20
C GLU A 118 0.31 9.27 -4.07
N ALA A 119 -0.15 8.33 -4.91
CA ALA A 119 -1.32 8.54 -5.76
C ALA A 119 -2.61 8.78 -4.96
N ALA A 120 -2.83 8.01 -3.90
CA ALA A 120 -3.99 8.11 -3.02
C ALA A 120 -4.02 9.45 -2.26
N GLY A 121 -2.87 10.06 -2.01
CA GLY A 121 -2.76 11.40 -1.42
C GLY A 121 -3.40 12.51 -2.26
N TYR A 122 -3.67 12.26 -3.54
CA TYR A 122 -4.36 13.19 -4.44
C TYR A 122 -5.85 12.90 -4.61
N ILE A 123 -6.37 11.85 -3.97
CA ILE A 123 -7.78 11.46 -4.06
C ILE A 123 -8.59 12.24 -3.02
N ASP A 124 -9.54 13.05 -3.48
CA ASP A 124 -10.59 13.57 -2.61
C ASP A 124 -11.64 12.46 -2.37
N PRO A 125 -11.86 12.02 -1.11
CA PRO A 125 -12.83 10.97 -0.81
C PRO A 125 -14.25 11.34 -1.27
N ALA A 126 -14.62 12.63 -1.34
CA ALA A 126 -15.92 13.05 -1.83
C ALA A 126 -16.16 12.69 -3.31
N ASN A 127 -15.09 12.42 -4.07
CA ASN A 127 -15.16 11.97 -5.46
C ASN A 127 -15.28 10.45 -5.60
N VAL A 128 -15.01 9.68 -4.55
CA VAL A 128 -15.19 8.23 -4.57
C VAL A 128 -16.68 7.91 -4.72
N ARG A 129 -17.01 7.17 -5.79
CA ARG A 129 -18.40 6.83 -6.11
C ARG A 129 -18.95 5.65 -5.30
N ILE A 130 -18.06 4.85 -4.72
CA ILE A 130 -18.41 3.69 -3.92
C ILE A 130 -18.95 4.14 -2.57
N SER A 131 -20.16 3.72 -2.23
CA SER A 131 -20.75 3.93 -0.92
C SER A 131 -21.06 2.63 -0.18
N SER A 132 -21.15 1.51 -0.90
CA SER A 132 -21.42 0.19 -0.33
C SER A 132 -20.88 -0.95 -1.20
N ILE A 133 -20.37 -1.99 -0.53
CA ILE A 133 -19.96 -3.24 -1.17
C ILE A 133 -21.20 -4.15 -1.25
N VAL A 134 -21.55 -4.59 -2.47
CA VAL A 134 -22.70 -5.46 -2.74
C VAL A 134 -22.31 -6.93 -2.60
N SER A 135 -21.17 -7.33 -3.15
CA SER A 135 -20.62 -8.70 -3.05
C SER A 135 -19.14 -8.76 -3.42
N GLY A 136 -18.51 -9.91 -3.15
CA GLY A 136 -17.07 -10.13 -3.30
C GLY A 136 -16.35 -10.16 -1.94
N PRO A 137 -15.01 -10.22 -1.92
CA PRO A 137 -14.14 -10.27 -3.09
C PRO A 137 -14.19 -11.60 -3.85
N VAL A 138 -13.99 -11.56 -5.17
CA VAL A 138 -13.63 -12.72 -5.99
C VAL A 138 -12.16 -12.59 -6.36
N LEU A 139 -11.34 -13.54 -5.92
CA LEU A 139 -9.90 -13.52 -6.20
C LEU A 139 -9.62 -13.99 -7.64
N VAL A 140 -8.91 -13.17 -8.39
CA VAL A 140 -8.36 -13.48 -9.71
C VAL A 140 -6.86 -13.48 -9.62
N ARG A 141 -6.29 -14.65 -9.89
CA ARG A 141 -4.86 -14.93 -9.81
C ARG A 141 -4.32 -15.16 -11.21
N GLU A 142 -3.11 -14.66 -11.43
CA GLU A 142 -2.34 -15.02 -12.61
C GLU A 142 -1.65 -16.38 -12.40
N GLN A 143 -1.60 -17.19 -13.45
CA GLN A 143 -0.98 -18.51 -13.37
C GLN A 143 0.52 -18.36 -13.14
N ASN A 144 1.06 -19.09 -12.16
CA ASN A 144 2.48 -19.07 -11.78
C ASN A 144 3.00 -17.73 -11.22
N ASN A 145 2.11 -16.84 -10.78
CA ASN A 145 2.48 -15.60 -10.09
C ASN A 145 1.92 -15.60 -8.66
N PRO A 146 2.71 -16.00 -7.65
CA PRO A 146 2.28 -16.03 -6.25
C PRO A 146 2.47 -14.68 -5.54
N LEU A 147 2.96 -13.66 -6.24
CA LEU A 147 3.27 -12.33 -5.69
C LEU A 147 2.14 -11.33 -5.94
N THR A 148 1.26 -11.59 -6.90
CA THR A 148 0.20 -10.65 -7.30
C THR A 148 -1.17 -11.33 -7.32
N VAL A 149 -2.18 -10.63 -6.83
CA VAL A 149 -3.57 -11.07 -6.88
C VAL A 149 -4.50 -9.88 -7.04
N SER A 150 -5.56 -10.06 -7.83
CA SER A 150 -6.63 -9.08 -7.98
C SER A 150 -7.86 -9.53 -7.22
N ALA A 151 -8.42 -8.68 -6.35
CA ALA A 151 -9.68 -8.92 -5.67
C ALA A 151 -10.79 -8.09 -6.34
N GLN A 152 -11.77 -8.76 -6.93
CA GLN A 152 -12.89 -8.10 -7.61
C GLN A 152 -14.10 -7.97 -6.69
N PHE A 153 -14.67 -6.77 -6.64
CA PHE A 153 -15.84 -6.43 -5.85
C PHE A 153 -16.96 -5.98 -6.77
N SER A 154 -18.19 -6.37 -6.43
CA SER A 154 -19.38 -5.69 -6.95
C SER A 154 -19.80 -4.62 -5.96
N THR A 155 -19.93 -3.38 -6.41
CA THR A 155 -20.31 -2.23 -5.58
C THR A 155 -21.55 -1.53 -6.13
N ASP A 156 -22.10 -0.57 -5.38
CA ASP A 156 -23.19 0.30 -5.85
C ASP A 156 -22.78 1.20 -7.04
N ALA A 157 -21.47 1.41 -7.24
CA ALA A 157 -20.90 2.16 -8.35
C ALA A 157 -20.39 1.28 -9.50
N GLY A 158 -20.77 -0.01 -9.53
CA GLY A 158 -20.30 -0.97 -10.53
C GLY A 158 -19.20 -1.90 -10.01
N PRO A 159 -18.57 -2.69 -10.89
CA PRO A 159 -17.47 -3.57 -10.51
C PRO A 159 -16.18 -2.77 -10.27
N TRP A 160 -15.44 -3.15 -9.24
CA TRP A 160 -14.16 -2.56 -8.86
C TRP A 160 -13.13 -3.66 -8.59
N THR A 161 -11.87 -3.37 -8.88
CA THR A 161 -10.75 -4.27 -8.63
C THR A 161 -9.77 -3.63 -7.65
N VAL A 162 -9.30 -4.41 -6.69
CA VAL A 162 -8.14 -4.10 -5.84
C VAL A 162 -6.98 -4.98 -6.29
N LEU A 163 -5.88 -4.37 -6.70
CA LEU A 163 -4.64 -5.08 -7.02
C LEU A 163 -3.78 -5.14 -5.76
N LEU A 164 -3.45 -6.35 -5.31
CA LEU A 164 -2.56 -6.60 -4.19
C LEU A 164 -1.26 -7.24 -4.67
N HIS A 165 -0.16 -6.84 -4.04
CA HIS A 165 1.18 -7.34 -4.32
C HIS A 165 1.94 -7.56 -3.01
N ARG A 166 2.83 -8.55 -3.00
CA ARG A 166 3.80 -8.80 -1.94
C ARG A 166 5.16 -9.09 -2.57
N VAL A 167 6.24 -8.76 -1.86
CA VAL A 167 7.62 -8.95 -2.37
C VAL A 167 8.28 -10.24 -1.86
N GLY A 168 7.65 -10.96 -0.93
CA GLY A 168 8.19 -12.16 -0.29
C GLY A 168 7.11 -12.98 0.42
N GLN A 169 7.49 -14.18 0.90
CA GLN A 169 6.54 -15.11 1.53
C GLN A 169 5.91 -14.55 2.82
N ASP A 170 6.73 -13.92 3.66
CA ASP A 170 6.34 -13.36 4.97
C ASP A 170 6.09 -11.84 4.92
N GLU A 171 6.13 -11.26 3.72
CA GLU A 171 5.91 -9.83 3.51
C GLU A 171 4.41 -9.53 3.41
N PRO A 172 3.96 -8.36 3.91
CA PRO A 172 2.56 -8.01 3.88
C PRO A 172 2.06 -7.84 2.44
N TRP A 173 0.78 -8.13 2.23
CA TRP A 173 0.09 -7.74 1.02
C TRP A 173 -0.18 -6.23 1.05
N LEU A 174 0.37 -5.53 0.08
CA LEU A 174 0.16 -4.11 -0.14
C LEU A 174 -0.71 -3.89 -1.36
N VAL A 175 -1.53 -2.85 -1.30
CA VAL A 175 -2.41 -2.45 -2.39
C VAL A 175 -1.64 -1.55 -3.34
N GLU A 176 -1.55 -1.99 -4.59
CA GLU A 176 -0.88 -1.27 -5.68
C GLU A 176 -1.87 -0.41 -6.48
N ALA A 177 -3.14 -0.81 -6.54
CA ALA A 177 -4.17 -0.06 -7.25
C ALA A 177 -5.57 -0.41 -6.75
N ILE A 178 -6.45 0.59 -6.77
CA ILE A 178 -7.90 0.43 -6.62
C ILE A 178 -8.56 1.18 -7.78
N GLU A 179 -9.22 0.45 -8.67
CA GLU A 179 -9.74 1.01 -9.91
C GLU A 179 -11.08 0.38 -10.33
N PRO A 180 -11.93 1.13 -11.05
CA PRO A 180 -13.15 0.58 -11.61
C PRO A 180 -12.81 -0.47 -12.68
N THR A 181 -13.47 -1.61 -12.64
CA THR A 181 -13.27 -2.64 -13.64
C THR A 181 -13.96 -2.22 -14.94
N THR A 182 -13.20 -1.99 -16.00
CA THR A 182 -13.79 -1.81 -17.33
C THR A 182 -14.21 -3.18 -17.85
N THR A 183 -15.47 -3.55 -17.65
CA THR A 183 -16.06 -4.61 -18.48
C THR A 183 -16.14 -4.05 -19.89
N SER A 184 -15.18 -4.39 -20.75
CA SER A 184 -15.30 -4.21 -22.19
C SER A 184 -16.49 -5.02 -22.68
N THR A 185 -17.67 -4.42 -22.54
CA THR A 185 -18.82 -4.74 -23.37
C THR A 185 -18.52 -4.09 -24.71
N GLU A 186 -17.50 -4.61 -25.42
CA GLU A 186 -17.36 -4.32 -26.83
C GLU A 186 -18.58 -4.95 -27.46
N SER A 187 -19.56 -4.10 -27.76
CA SER A 187 -20.66 -4.41 -28.65
C SER A 187 -20.09 -5.24 -29.79
N THR A 188 -20.51 -6.50 -29.83
CA THR A 188 -20.78 -7.19 -31.08
C THR A 188 -21.74 -6.30 -31.85
N ILE A 189 -21.21 -5.27 -32.51
CA ILE A 189 -21.87 -4.62 -33.63
C ILE A 189 -21.84 -5.69 -34.71
N GLU A 190 -22.90 -6.48 -34.68
CA GLU A 190 -23.35 -7.33 -35.78
C GLU A 190 -23.35 -6.46 -37.03
N LEU A 191 -22.27 -6.57 -37.80
CA LEU A 191 -22.15 -6.01 -39.13
C LEU A 191 -23.08 -6.82 -40.03
N THR A 192 -24.38 -6.55 -39.92
CA THR A 192 -25.35 -6.99 -40.93
C THR A 192 -25.17 -6.07 -42.14
N ASP A 193 -24.30 -6.49 -43.05
CA ASP A 193 -24.14 -5.88 -44.36
C ASP A 193 -25.27 -6.43 -45.27
N PRO A 194 -26.15 -5.59 -45.86
CA PRO A 194 -27.16 -6.04 -46.82
C PRO A 194 -26.60 -6.27 -48.23
#